data_AF-X0ZN83-F1
#
_entry.id   AF-X0ZN83-F1
#
_cell.length_a   1.000
_cell.length_b   1.000
_cell.length_c   1.000
_cell.angle_alpha   90.00
_cell.angle_beta   90.00
_cell.angle_gamma   90.00
#
_symmetry.space_group_name_H-M   'P 1'
#
loop_
_entity.id
_entity.type
_entity.pdbx_description
1 polymer ?
#
loop_
_entity_poly.entity_id
_entity_poly.type
_entity_poly.pdbx_seq_one_letter_code
_entity_poly.pdbx_strand_id
1 'polypeptide(L)' 'MITGISGKNLKIKNIEGPEGVRGRNSDNRLYRKKIGWEVSQPLKLGIEKTYQWIEEQVKSRKN' A
#
# COMPACT_ATOMS: atom_id res chain seq x y z
N MET A 1 -3.13 -5.03 -7.84
CA MET A 1 -1.78 -4.52 -7.55
C MET A 1 -0.95 -5.55 -6.78
N ILE A 2 -1.26 -5.85 -5.51
CA ILE A 2 -0.52 -6.83 -4.69
C ILE A 2 -0.48 -8.23 -5.33
N THR A 3 -1.60 -8.71 -5.87
CA THR A 3 -1.66 -10.00 -6.59
C THR A 3 -0.71 -10.04 -7.79
N GLY A 4 -0.57 -8.93 -8.51
CA GLY A 4 0.38 -8.80 -9.60
C GLY A 4 1.84 -8.82 -9.12
N ILE A 5 2.15 -8.15 -8.01
CA ILE A 5 3.49 -8.15 -7.40
C ILE A 5 3.88 -9.55 -6.91
N SER A 6 2.93 -10.27 -6.32
CA SER A 6 3.15 -11.62 -5.78
C SER A 6 3.16 -12.73 -6.83
N GLY A 7 2.75 -12.45 -8.08
CA GLY A 7 2.59 -13.47 -9.14
C GLY A 7 1.45 -14.47 -8.88
N LYS A 8 0.59 -14.22 -7.88
CA LYS A 8 -0.48 -15.16 -7.50
C LYS A 8 -1.78 -14.85 -8.24
N ASN A 9 -2.40 -15.90 -8.78
CA ASN A 9 -3.75 -15.83 -9.33
C ASN A 9 -4.77 -16.17 -8.24
N LEU A 10 -5.45 -15.16 -7.68
CA LEU A 10 -6.39 -15.30 -6.57
C LEU A 10 -7.75 -14.68 -6.95
N LYS A 11 -8.85 -15.28 -6.46
CA LYS A 11 -10.19 -14.70 -6.53
C LYS A 11 -10.48 -13.92 -5.24
N ILE A 12 -11.08 -12.73 -5.36
CA ILE A 12 -11.49 -11.92 -4.22
C ILE A 12 -12.80 -12.47 -3.68
N LYS A 13 -12.84 -12.77 -2.38
CA LYS A 13 -14.06 -13.08 -1.63
C LYS A 13 -14.25 -11.99 -0.57
N ASN A 14 -15.19 -11.08 -0.80
CA ASN A 14 -15.52 -10.05 0.19
C ASN A 14 -16.30 -10.69 1.34
N ILE A 15 -15.93 -10.36 2.57
CA ILE A 15 -16.59 -10.78 3.81
C ILE A 15 -16.92 -9.53 4.62
N GLU A 16 -17.95 -9.60 5.47
CA GLU A 16 -18.34 -8.48 6.32
C GLU A 16 -17.24 -8.13 7.34
N GLY A 17 -17.15 -6.84 7.69
CA GLY A 17 -16.17 -6.31 8.64
C GLY A 17 -16.25 -4.79 8.75
N PRO A 18 -15.47 -4.18 9.66
CA PRO A 18 -15.45 -2.73 9.80
C PRO A 18 -14.82 -2.04 8.57
N GLU A 19 -15.63 -1.34 7.77
CA GLU A 19 -15.17 -0.65 6.55
C GLU A 19 -14.58 0.75 6.81
N GLY A 20 -14.97 1.40 7.91
CA GLY A 20 -14.63 2.79 8.18
C GLY A 20 -15.27 3.75 7.17
N VAL A 21 -14.56 4.83 6.81
CA VAL A 21 -15.04 5.80 5.81
C VAL A 21 -14.86 5.27 4.39
N ARG A 22 -15.81 5.60 3.50
CA ARG A 22 -15.84 5.11 2.11
C ARG A 22 -14.70 5.63 1.21
N GLY A 23 -14.04 6.72 1.60
CA GLY A 23 -12.92 7.27 0.84
C GLY A 23 -12.25 8.44 1.55
N ARG A 24 -10.95 8.58 1.32
CA ARG A 24 -10.13 9.71 1.76
C ARG A 24 -8.93 9.88 0.84
N ASN A 25 -8.58 11.12 0.58
CA ASN A 25 -7.36 11.48 -0.14
C ASN A 25 -6.80 12.78 0.45
N SER A 26 -5.48 12.95 0.40
CA SER A 26 -4.83 14.18 0.89
C SER A 26 -4.91 15.27 -0.16
N ASP A 27 -5.28 16.49 0.25
CA ASP A 27 -5.09 17.69 -0.56
C ASP A 27 -3.76 18.35 -0.20
N ASN A 28 -2.79 18.23 -1.10
CA ASN A 28 -1.42 18.67 -0.85
C ASN A 28 -1.18 20.15 -1.25
N ARG A 29 -2.20 20.89 -1.69
CA ARG A 29 -2.03 22.28 -2.18
C ARG A 29 -1.40 23.21 -1.13
N LEU A 30 -1.87 23.14 0.12
CA LEU A 30 -1.34 23.99 1.20
C LEU A 30 0.10 23.60 1.57
N TYR A 31 0.35 22.30 1.66
CA TYR A 31 1.65 21.76 2.01
C TYR A 31 2.71 22.17 0.98
N ARG A 32 2.41 21.99 -0.31
CA ARG A 32 3.24 22.47 -1.42
C ARG A 32 3.47 23.99 -1.34
N LYS A 33 2.41 24.78 -1.07
CA LYS A 33 2.51 26.24 -0.97
C LYS A 33 3.43 26.70 0.18
N LYS A 34 3.41 26.00 1.31
CA LYS A 34 4.12 26.41 2.53
C LYS A 34 5.54 25.86 2.62
N ILE A 35 5.74 24.62 2.16
CA ILE A 35 6.99 23.88 2.32
C ILE A 35 7.77 23.77 1.00
N GLY A 36 7.11 24.02 -0.15
CA GLY A 36 7.73 23.87 -1.47
C GLY A 36 7.91 22.42 -1.91
N TRP A 37 7.36 21.46 -1.18
CA TRP A 37 7.48 20.03 -1.44
C TRP A 37 6.14 19.31 -1.30
N GLU A 38 6.00 18.14 -1.93
CA GLU A 38 4.89 17.21 -1.74
C GLU A 38 5.30 15.78 -2.07
N VAL A 39 4.52 14.81 -1.58
CA VAL A 39 4.68 13.40 -1.95
C VAL A 39 4.40 13.19 -3.44
N SER A 40 5.35 12.59 -4.14
CA SER A 40 5.25 12.29 -5.58
C SER A 40 5.51 10.82 -5.93
N GLN A 41 5.97 10.02 -4.96
CA GLN A 41 6.31 8.62 -5.21
C GLN A 41 5.05 7.79 -5.53
N PRO A 42 5.05 7.01 -6.63
CA PRO A 42 3.95 6.12 -6.95
C PRO A 42 3.76 5.04 -5.86
N LEU A 43 2.49 4.79 -5.50
CA LEU A 43 2.12 3.77 -4.51
C LEU A 43 2.76 2.41 -4.81
N LYS A 44 2.78 2.01 -6.09
CA LYS A 44 3.31 0.72 -6.54
C LYS A 44 4.76 0.48 -6.07
N LEU A 45 5.63 1.50 -6.16
CA LEU A 45 7.04 1.37 -5.78
C LEU A 45 7.21 1.14 -4.27
N GLY A 46 6.43 1.86 -3.46
CA GLY A 46 6.42 1.65 -2.01
C GLY A 46 5.92 0.24 -1.67
N ILE A 47 4.81 -0.16 -2.30
CA ILE A 47 4.20 -1.47 -2.08
C ILE A 47 5.14 -2.62 -2.46
N GLU A 48 5.92 -2.52 -3.55
CA GLU A 48 6.90 -3.55 -3.94
C GLU A 48 7.95 -3.76 -2.85
N LYS A 49 8.55 -2.67 -2.35
CA LYS A 49 9.54 -2.71 -1.27
C LYS A 49 8.95 -3.30 0.01
N THR A 50 7.76 -2.84 0.38
CA THR A 50 7.07 -3.32 1.59
C THR A 50 6.69 -4.79 1.46
N TYR A 51 6.25 -5.24 0.28
CA TYR A 51 5.92 -6.65 0.05
C TYR A 51 7.15 -7.55 0.26
N GLN A 52 8.30 -7.18 -0.32
CA GLN A 52 9.56 -7.92 -0.15
C GLN A 52 9.97 -7.97 1.32
N TRP A 53 9.94 -6.83 2.03
CA TRP A 53 10.27 -6.79 3.45
C TRP A 53 9.37 -7.70 4.30
N ILE A 54 8.04 -7.69 4.08
CA ILE A 54 7.10 -8.58 4.78
C ILE A 54 7.40 -10.05 4.47
N GLU A 55 7.73 -10.38 3.22
CA GLU A 55 8.07 -11.74 2.83
C GLU A 55 9.29 -12.26 3.62
N GLU A 56 10.32 -11.44 3.79
CA GLU A 56 11.49 -11.76 4.62
C GLU A 56 11.10 -12.03 6.07
N GLN A 57 10.22 -11.20 6.66
CA GLN A 57 9.75 -11.39 8.03
C GLN A 57 8.95 -12.69 8.20
N VAL A 58 8.15 -13.05 7.20
CA VAL A 58 7.38 -14.30 7.22
C VAL A 58 8.30 -15.52 7.08
N LYS A 59 9.33 -15.43 6.23
CA LYS A 59 10.33 -16.50 6.06
C LYS A 59 11.16 -16.70 7.33
N SER A 60 11.59 -15.62 7.99
CA SER A 60 12.40 -15.70 9.21
C SER A 60 11.62 -16.31 10.39
N ARG A 61 10.31 -16.06 10.49
CA ARG A 61 9.46 -16.63 11.55
C ARG A 61 9.15 -18.13 11.36
N LYS A 62 9.32 -18.67 10.16
CA LYS A 62 9.01 -20.07 9.83
C LYS A 62 10.15 -21.05 10.12
N ASN A 63 11.29 -20.56 10.60
CA ASN A 63 12.42 -21.36 11.05
C ASN A 63 12.44 -21.48 12.58
#